data_AF-A0A2E9YIM9-F1
#
_entry.id   AF-A0A2E9YIM9-F1
#
_cell.length_a   1.000
_cell.length_b   1.000
_cell.length_c   1.000
_cell.angle_alpha   90.00
_cell.angle_beta   90.00
_cell.angle_gamma   90.00
#
_symmetry.space_group_name_H-M   'P 1'
#
loop_
_entity.id
_entity.type
_entity.pdbx_description
1 polymer ?
#
loop_
_entity_poly.entity_id
_entity_poly.type
_entity_poly.pdbx_seq_one_letter_code
_entity_poly.pdbx_strand_id
1 'polypeptide(L)'
;MDKITFTKFIIKPKLFWFIFGLLGFLVLIGFASSHHMENEGHYVTGMTNQIVWGLPHIFAVLLIIISSGVLNIASISSVFNKELY
;
A
#
# COMPACT_ATOMS: atom_id res chain seq x y z
N MET A 1 7.19 35.75 -13.61
CA MET A 1 6.09 34.93 -13.08
C MET A 1 5.61 34.05 -14.21
N ASP A 2 6.02 32.78 -14.21
CA ASP A 2 5.64 31.84 -15.26
C ASP A 2 4.17 31.47 -15.18
N LYS A 3 3.54 31.33 -16.33
CA LYS A 3 2.09 31.16 -16.48
C LYS A 3 1.73 29.71 -16.11
N ILE A 4 1.20 29.51 -14.90
CA ILE A 4 0.72 28.20 -14.44
C ILE A 4 -0.47 27.80 -15.32
N THR A 5 -0.27 26.81 -16.19
CA THR A 5 -1.30 26.35 -17.12
C THR A 5 -1.95 25.11 -16.49
N PHE A 6 -3.16 25.26 -15.95
CA PHE A 6 -3.88 24.15 -15.33
C PHE A 6 -4.43 23.21 -16.42
N THR A 7 -3.74 22.10 -16.65
CA THR A 7 -4.20 21.06 -17.56
C THR A 7 -5.18 20.15 -16.81
N LYS A 8 -6.44 20.08 -17.27
CA LYS A 8 -7.44 19.18 -16.68
C LYS A 8 -7.15 17.74 -17.10
N PHE A 9 -6.72 16.90 -16.16
CA PHE A 9 -6.53 15.47 -16.41
C PHE A 9 -7.89 14.76 -16.50
N ILE A 10 -8.35 14.47 -17.73
CA ILE A 10 -9.62 13.78 -17.97
C ILE A 10 -9.35 12.26 -17.97
N ILE A 11 -9.62 11.60 -16.84
CA ILE A 11 -9.58 10.14 -16.76
C ILE A 11 -10.82 9.57 -17.44
N LYS A 12 -10.66 8.56 -18.30
CA LYS A 12 -11.79 7.83 -18.89
C LYS A 12 -12.61 7.19 -17.76
N PRO A 13 -13.91 7.51 -17.59
CA PRO A 13 -14.69 7.03 -16.45
C PRO A 13 -14.70 5.51 -16.28
N LYS A 14 -14.71 4.77 -17.41
CA LYS A 14 -14.65 3.31 -17.41
C LYS A 14 -13.36 2.76 -16.80
N LEU A 15 -12.22 3.41 -17.08
CA LEU A 15 -10.91 2.99 -16.55
C LEU A 15 -10.83 3.23 -15.04
N PHE A 16 -11.36 4.36 -14.57
CA PHE A 16 -11.43 4.65 -13.13
C PHE A 16 -12.21 3.57 -12.39
N TRP A 17 -13.44 3.28 -12.83
CA TRP A 17 -14.29 2.27 -12.18
C TRP A 17 -13.70 0.86 -12.25
N PHE A 18 -13.00 0.52 -13.34
CA PHE A 18 -12.27 -0.73 -13.45
C PHE A 18 -11.15 -0.86 -12.41
N ILE A 19 -10.28 0.15 -12.30
CA ILE A 19 -9.19 0.17 -11.31
C ILE A 19 -9.75 0.16 -9.88
N PHE A 20 -10.79 0.96 -9.62
CA PHE A 20 -11.45 1.00 -8.33
C PHE A 20 -12.03 -0.37 -7.94
N GLY A 21 -12.76 -1.02 -8.86
CA GLY A 21 -13.29 -2.36 -8.64
C GLY A 21 -12.19 -3.40 -8.40
N LEU A 22 -11.10 -3.34 -9.17
CA LEU A 22 -9.95 -4.24 -9.01
C LEU A 22 -9.28 -4.09 -7.64
N LEU A 23 -9.03 -2.85 -7.20
CA LEU A 23 -8.43 -2.57 -5.89
C LEU A 23 -9.37 -2.97 -4.76
N GLY A 24 -10.67 -2.69 -4.88
CA GLY A 24 -11.68 -3.13 -3.92
C GLY A 24 -11.73 -4.66 -3.80
N PHE A 25 -11.62 -5.38 -4.92
CA PHE A 25 -11.54 -6.83 -4.92
C PHE A 25 -10.30 -7.36 -4.19
N LEU A 26 -9.12 -6.73 -4.38
CA LEU A 26 -7.91 -7.09 -3.64
C LEU A 26 -8.08 -6.89 -2.12
N VAL A 27 -8.75 -5.83 -1.69
CA VAL A 27 -9.06 -5.59 -0.27
C VAL A 27 -9.96 -6.70 0.29
N LEU A 28 -10.97 -7.14 -0.47
CA LEU A 28 -11.84 -8.25 -0.05
C LEU A 28 -11.08 -9.58 0.09
N ILE A 29 -10.13 -9.87 -0.79
CA ILE A 29 -9.24 -11.04 -0.66
C ILE A 29 -8.40 -10.94 0.62
N GLY A 30 -7.84 -9.76 0.90
CA GLY A 30 -7.09 -9.50 2.13
C GLY A 30 -7.94 -9.74 3.38
N PHE A 31 -9.17 -9.24 3.39
CA PHE A 31 -10.12 -9.46 4.48
C PHE A 31 -10.46 -10.94 4.67
N ALA A 32 -10.76 -11.66 3.58
CA ALA A 32 -11.02 -13.10 3.62
C ALA A 32 -9.82 -13.89 4.16
N SER A 33 -8.60 -13.49 3.77
CA SER A 33 -7.36 -14.12 4.24
C SER A 33 -7.14 -13.89 5.74
N SER A 34 -7.41 -12.66 6.23
CA SER A 34 -7.36 -12.34 7.67
C SER A 34 -8.34 -13.21 8.47
N HIS A 35 -9.57 -13.34 7.99
CA HIS A 35 -10.58 -14.17 8.64
C HIS A 35 -10.19 -15.65 8.63
N HIS A 36 -9.58 -16.15 7.55
CA HIS A 36 -9.09 -17.52 7.48
C HIS A 36 -7.95 -17.78 8.48
N MET A 37 -7.00 -16.85 8.60
CA MET A 37 -5.91 -16.94 9.58
C MET A 37 -6.40 -16.88 11.02
N GLU A 38 -7.49 -16.17 11.30
CA GLU A 38 -8.10 -16.13 12.64
C GLU A 38 -8.69 -17.48 13.05
N ASN A 39 -9.32 -18.19 12.11
CA ASN A 39 -9.98 -19.47 12.39
C ASN A 39 -9.02 -20.66 12.39
N GLU A 40 -8.12 -20.75 11.41
CA GLU A 40 -7.17 -21.87 11.29
C GLU A 40 -5.86 -21.61 12.03
N GLY A 41 -5.53 -20.35 12.31
CA GLY A 41 -4.28 -19.96 12.97
C GLY A 41 -3.11 -19.74 12.01
N HIS A 42 -1.99 -19.28 12.56
CA HIS A 42 -0.86 -18.78 11.78
C HIS A 42 -0.05 -19.86 11.04
N TYR A 43 -0.26 -21.15 11.30
CA TYR A 43 0.45 -22.23 10.60
C TYR A 43 0.14 -22.24 9.09
N VAL A 44 -1.06 -21.78 8.69
CA VAL A 44 -1.48 -21.65 7.28
C VAL A 44 -0.55 -20.73 6.50
N THR A 45 0.12 -19.81 7.18
CA THR A 45 1.06 -18.86 6.58
C THR A 45 2.49 -19.40 6.42
N GLY A 46 2.71 -20.68 6.76
CA GLY A 46 4.03 -21.33 6.73
C GLY A 46 4.85 -21.11 8.00
N MET A 47 4.25 -20.55 9.06
CA MET A 47 4.91 -20.42 10.36
C MET A 47 4.96 -21.77 11.09
N THR A 48 6.12 -22.07 11.67
CA THR A 48 6.35 -23.27 12.49
C THR A 48 7.04 -22.89 13.79
N ASN A 49 7.19 -23.83 14.71
CA ASN A 49 7.93 -23.57 15.97
C ASN A 49 9.42 -23.28 15.75
N GLN A 50 9.99 -23.61 14.59
CA GLN A 50 11.36 -23.24 14.21
C GLN A 50 11.42 -21.88 13.51
N ILE A 51 10.36 -21.53 12.75
CA ILE A 51 10.26 -20.30 11.97
C ILE A 51 9.05 -19.52 12.49
N VAL A 52 9.29 -18.79 13.58
CA VAL A 52 8.26 -18.02 14.29
C VAL A 52 7.84 -16.77 13.49
N TRP A 53 8.73 -16.24 12.63
CA TRP A 53 8.43 -15.11 11.73
C TRP A 53 8.38 -15.59 10.28
N GLY A 54 7.19 -15.98 9.84
CA GLY A 54 6.93 -16.39 8.46
C GLY A 54 6.60 -15.23 7.52
N LEU A 55 5.95 -15.55 6.39
CA LEU A 55 5.56 -14.59 5.35
C LEU A 55 4.82 -13.33 5.87
N PRO A 56 3.86 -13.41 6.82
CA PRO A 56 3.15 -12.22 7.29
C PRO A 56 4.07 -11.16 7.90
N HIS A 57 5.12 -11.59 8.61
CA HIS A 57 6.08 -10.68 9.25
C HIS A 57 6.98 -10.00 8.21
N ILE A 58 7.40 -10.73 7.18
CA ILE A 58 8.21 -10.17 6.09
C ILE A 58 7.44 -9.06 5.36
N PHE A 59 6.16 -9.31 5.05
CA PHE A 59 5.28 -8.30 4.44
C PHE A 59 5.07 -7.10 5.37
N ALA A 60 4.85 -7.31 6.66
CA ALA A 60 4.68 -6.23 7.62
C ALA A 60 5.91 -5.30 7.64
N VAL A 61 7.11 -5.87 7.76
CA VAL A 61 8.37 -5.10 7.76
C VAL A 61 8.58 -4.38 6.42
N LEU A 62 8.33 -5.05 5.30
CA LEU A 62 8.41 -4.45 3.96
C LEU A 62 7.51 -3.21 3.84
N LEU A 63 6.24 -3.32 4.26
CA LEU A 63 5.28 -2.22 4.19
C LEU A 63 5.69 -1.04 5.08
N ILE A 64 6.21 -1.31 6.28
CA ILE A 64 6.73 -0.28 7.19
C ILE A 64 7.90 0.46 6.54
N ILE A 65 8.86 -0.26 5.94
CA ILE A 65 10.02 0.33 5.28
C ILE A 65 9.60 1.19 4.09
N ILE A 66 8.69 0.70 3.25
CA ILE A 66 8.17 1.45 2.10
C ILE A 66 7.49 2.74 2.57
N SER A 67 6.63 2.65 3.59
CA SER A 67 5.95 3.82 4.17
C SER A 67 6.94 4.83 4.74
N SER A 68 7.94 4.37 5.50
CA SER A 68 8.98 5.22 6.07
C SER A 68 9.81 5.92 5.00
N GLY A 69 10.12 5.24 3.89
CA GLY A 69 10.87 5.84 2.77
C GLY A 69 10.12 7.01 2.14
N VAL A 70 8.83 6.83 1.87
CA VAL A 70 7.97 7.88 1.32
C VAL A 70 7.81 9.05 2.30
N LEU A 71 7.58 8.76 3.58
CA LEU A 71 7.40 9.78 4.62
C LEU A 71 8.66 10.62 4.83
N ASN A 72 9.86 10.02 4.74
CA ASN A 72 11.11 10.77 4.89
C ASN A 72 11.29 11.78 3.74
N ILE A 73 11.04 11.36 2.50
CA ILE A 73 11.10 12.24 1.33
C ILE A 73 10.10 13.39 1.47
N ALA A 74 8.84 13.09 1.83
CA ALA A 74 7.81 14.09 2.05
C ALA A 74 8.19 15.08 3.18
N SER A 75 8.80 14.59 4.26
CA SER A 75 9.22 15.43 5.40
C SER A 75 10.34 16.39 5.02
N ILE A 76 11.37 15.91 4.29
CA ILE A 76 12.45 16.76 3.78
C ILE A 76 11.91 17.78 2.78
N SER A 77 11.05 17.35 1.87
CA SER A 77 10.37 18.19 0.88
C SER A 77 9.63 19.35 1.56
N SER A 78 8.91 19.07 2.65
CA SER A 78 8.20 20.06 3.45
C SER A 78 9.13 21.06 4.15
N VAL A 79 10.21 20.60 4.80
CA VAL A 79 11.14 21.48 5.55
C VAL A 79 11.88 22.44 4.63
N PHE A 80 12.29 21.99 3.45
CA PHE A 80 13.05 22.81 2.50
C PHE A 80 12.15 23.53 1.47
N ASN A 81 10.84 23.46 1.64
CA ASN A 81 9.84 24.10 0.77
C ASN A 81 10.06 23.79 -0.72
N LYS A 82 10.29 22.51 -1.03
CA LYS A 82 10.51 22.02 -2.39
C LYS A 82 9.23 21.37 -2.92
N GLU A 83 8.57 21.96 -3.91
CA GLU A 83 7.29 21.44 -4.44
C GLU A 83 7.39 20.15 -5.27
N LEU A 84 8.61 19.72 -5.63
CA LEU A 84 8.87 18.73 -6.69
C LEU A 84 9.63 17.49 -6.20
N TYR A 85 9.54 17.17 -4.91
CA TYR A 85 9.98 15.90 -4.33
C TYR A 85 8.87 15.27 -3.49
#